data_AF-A0A967GY07-F1
#
_entry.id   AF-A0A967GY07-F1
#
_cell.length_a   1.000
_cell.length_b   1.000
_cell.length_c   1.000
_cell.angle_alpha   90.00
_cell.angle_beta   90.00
_cell.angle_gamma   90.00
#
_symmetry.space_group_name_H-M   'P 1'
#
loop_
_entity.id
_entity.type
_entity.pdbx_description
1 polymer ?
#
loop_
_entity_poly.entity_id
_entity_poly.type
_entity_poly.pdbx_seq_one_letter_code
_entity_poly.pdbx_strand_id
1 'polypeptide(L)' 'DFEANAKDGFGTDWPIRYADLAPYYDHVEAFAGISGQAEGLAHLPDGRFLPPMDFRCAETAFRER' A
#
# COMPACT_ATOMS: atom_id res chain seq x y z
N ASP A 1 3.19 -9.97 -3.37
CA ASP A 1 4.30 -10.44 -2.52
C ASP A 1 5.42 -10.93 -3.44
N PHE A 2 6.61 -10.33 -3.36
CA PHE A 2 7.78 -10.71 -4.17
C PHE A 2 8.39 -12.06 -3.74
N GLU A 3 7.89 -12.67 -2.66
CA GLU A 3 8.31 -13.99 -2.18
C GLU A 3 7.32 -15.11 -2.53
N ALA A 4 6.16 -14.79 -3.10
CA ALA A 4 5.09 -15.77 -3.37
C ALA A 4 5.59 -16.91 -4.26
N ASN A 5 6.33 -16.59 -5.32
CA ASN A 5 6.92 -17.58 -6.23
C ASN A 5 7.86 -18.56 -5.51
N ALA A 6 8.68 -18.05 -4.60
CA ALA A 6 9.61 -18.86 -3.82
C ALA A 6 8.89 -19.73 -2.77
N LYS A 7 7.82 -19.21 -2.15
CA LYS A 7 7.03 -19.94 -1.15
C LYS A 7 6.15 -21.02 -1.77
N ASP A 8 5.51 -20.71 -2.90
CA ASP A 8 4.53 -21.59 -3.54
C ASP A 8 5.21 -22.62 -4.48
N GLY A 9 6.48 -22.39 -4.84
CA GLY A 9 7.25 -23.27 -5.74
C GLY A 9 6.84 -23.18 -7.21
N PHE A 10 6.04 -22.17 -7.58
CA PHE A 10 5.58 -21.94 -8.96
C PHE A 10 6.20 -20.68 -9.57
N GLY A 11 6.76 -20.85 -10.77
CA GLY A 11 7.40 -19.77 -11.52
C GLY A 11 8.83 -19.48 -11.08
N THR A 12 9.38 -18.37 -11.56
CA THR A 12 10.74 -17.92 -11.23
C THR A 12 10.68 -16.95 -10.05
N ASP A 13 11.55 -17.14 -9.08
CA ASP A 13 11.71 -16.21 -7.97
C ASP A 13 12.13 -14.82 -8.49
N TRP A 14 11.52 -13.78 -7.92
CA TRP A 14 11.87 -12.42 -8.28
C TRP A 14 13.31 -12.14 -7.86
N PRO A 15 14.11 -11.45 -8.70
CA PRO A 15 15.50 -11.14 -8.37
C PRO A 15 15.64 -10.00 -7.34
N ILE A 16 14.52 -9.46 -6.86
CA ILE A 16 14.42 -8.33 -5.92
C ILE A 16 13.33 -8.59 -4.90
N ARG A 17 13.37 -7.87 -3.78
CA ARG A 17 12.40 -7.89 -2.70
C ARG A 17 11.70 -6.55 -2.54
N TYR A 18 10.64 -6.55 -1.73
CA TYR A 18 9.91 -5.32 -1.43
C TYR A 18 10.82 -4.24 -0.81
N ALA A 19 11.77 -4.64 0.05
CA ALA A 19 12.74 -3.73 0.66
C ALA A 19 13.59 -2.97 -0.38
N ASP A 20 13.87 -3.56 -1.53
CA ASP A 20 14.63 -2.92 -2.62
C ASP A 20 13.79 -1.85 -3.34
N LEU A 21 12.47 -2.01 -3.37
CA LEU A 21 11.53 -1.10 -4.02
C LEU A 21 10.95 -0.04 -3.08
N ALA A 22 10.96 -0.26 -1.77
CA ALA A 22 10.36 0.65 -0.79
C ALA A 22 10.80 2.13 -0.97
N PRO A 23 12.09 2.46 -1.21
CA PRO A 23 12.49 3.85 -1.44
C PRO A 23 11.90 4.47 -2.72
N TYR A 24 11.63 3.64 -3.74
CA TYR A 24 11.02 4.09 -4.99
C TYR A 24 9.53 4.31 -4.84
N TYR A 25 8.84 3.44 -4.07
CA TYR A 25 7.45 3.66 -3.68
C TYR A 25 7.30 4.98 -2.92
N ASP A 26 8.13 5.22 -1.90
CA ASP A 26 8.14 6.49 -1.15
C ASP A 26 8.26 7.71 -2.10
N HIS A 27 9.15 7.62 -3.09
CA HIS A 27 9.35 8.70 -4.06
C HIS A 27 8.13 8.91 -4.96
N VAL A 28 7.58 7.84 -5.53
CA VAL A 28 6.43 7.89 -6.44
C VAL A 28 5.16 8.33 -5.70
N GLU A 29 4.95 7.87 -4.47
CA GLU A 29 3.79 8.25 -3.65
C GLU A 29 3.79 9.75 -3.37
N ALA A 30 4.94 10.31 -2.99
CA ALA A 30 5.10 11.73 -2.77
C ALA A 30 4.97 12.54 -4.09
N PHE A 31 5.58 12.05 -5.18
CA PHE A 31 5.57 12.72 -6.47
C PHE A 31 4.16 12.77 -7.10
N ALA A 32 3.44 11.65 -7.06
CA ALA A 32 2.09 11.53 -7.61
C ALA A 32 1.02 12.14 -6.69
N GLY A 33 1.34 12.42 -5.43
CA GLY A 33 0.41 12.95 -4.44
C GLY A 33 -0.65 11.94 -4.02
N ILE A 34 -0.22 10.71 -3.71
CA ILE A 34 -1.13 9.65 -3.30
C ILE A 34 -1.72 9.97 -1.93
N SER A 35 -3.05 10.13 -1.85
CA SER A 35 -3.79 10.37 -0.61
C SER A 35 -4.36 9.08 -0.02
N GLY A 36 -4.31 8.91 1.29
CA GLY A 36 -4.79 7.70 1.94
C GLY A 36 -4.59 7.72 3.45
N GLN A 37 -4.94 6.61 4.10
CA GLN A 37 -4.74 6.40 5.53
C GLN A 37 -3.95 5.11 5.74
N ALA A 38 -3.09 5.12 6.75
CA ALA A 38 -2.37 3.92 7.18
C ALA A 38 -3.36 3.00 7.92
N GLU A 39 -3.62 1.83 7.35
CA GLU A 39 -4.60 0.87 7.85
C GLU A 39 -3.94 -0.30 8.60
N GLY A 40 -2.61 -0.38 8.59
CA GLY A 40 -1.86 -1.42 9.31
C GLY A 40 -2.14 -2.84 8.81
N LEU A 41 -2.56 -2.98 7.55
CA LEU A 41 -2.93 -4.27 6.99
C LEU A 41 -1.70 -5.14 6.76
N ALA A 42 -1.64 -6.30 7.40
CA ALA A 42 -0.46 -7.18 7.32
C ALA A 42 -0.08 -7.62 5.89
N HIS A 43 -1.04 -7.61 4.95
CA HIS A 43 -0.83 -7.98 3.55
C HIS A 43 -0.59 -6.76 2.63
N LEU A 44 -0.83 -5.54 3.11
CA LEU A 44 -0.68 -4.28 2.39
C LEU A 44 0.17 -3.34 3.25
N PRO A 45 1.48 -3.24 2.96
CA PRO A 45 2.35 -2.32 3.67
C PRO A 45 1.84 -0.90 3.53
N ASP A 46 1.77 -0.18 4.65
CA ASP A 46 1.41 1.24 4.63
C ASP A 46 2.52 2.05 3.94
N GLY A 47 2.09 3.03 3.13
CA GLY A 47 2.96 3.95 2.40
C GLY A 47 2.99 5.35 3.02
N ARG A 48 3.66 6.27 2.33
CA ARG A 48 3.72 7.69 2.70
C ARG A 48 2.64 8.48 1.98
N PHE A 49 1.46 8.46 2.58
CA PHE A 49 0.30 9.10 1.99
C PHE A 49 0.17 10.57 2.38
N LEU A 50 -0.38 11.37 1.46
CA LEU A 50 -1.03 12.62 1.78
C LEU A 50 -2.30 12.37 2.61
N PRO A 51 -2.81 13.37 3.35
CA PRO A 51 -4.02 13.23 4.12
C PRO A 51 -5.17 12.64 3.29
N PRO A 52 -5.97 11.72 3.87
CA PRO A 52 -7.10 11.13 3.17
C PRO A 52 -8.11 12.21 2.80
N MET A 53 -8.83 11.99 1.70
CA MET A 53 -9.94 12.86 1.32
C MET A 53 -11.06 12.78 2.37
N ASP A 54 -11.70 13.92 2.63
CA ASP A 54 -12.85 13.98 3.52
C ASP A 54 -14.00 13.12 2.97
N PHE A 55 -14.65 12.39 3.88
CA PHE A 55 -15.86 11.66 3.54
C PHE A 55 -17.03 12.59 3.28
N ARG A 56 -17.90 12.17 2.36
CA ARG A 56 -19.21 12.79 2.16
C ARG A 56 -20.11 12.49 3.36
N CYS A 57 -21.16 13.29 3.52
CA CYS A 57 -22.12 13.13 4.63
C CYS A 57 -22.67 11.70 4.73
N ALA A 58 -22.99 11.07 3.59
CA ALA A 58 -23.52 9.70 3.55
C ALA A 58 -22.48 8.65 4.00
N GLU A 59 -21.22 8.82 3.62
CA GLU A 59 -20.11 7.92 3.98
C GLU A 59 -19.78 8.04 5.47
N THR A 60 -19.81 9.27 6.01
CA THR A 60 -19.66 9.53 7.44
C THR A 60 -20.77 8.85 8.25
N ALA A 61 -22.03 9.03 7.84
CA ALA A 61 -23.18 8.40 8.49
C ALA A 61 -23.16 6.87 8.41
N PHE A 62 -22.55 6.29 7.37
CA PHE A 62 -22.37 4.84 7.25
C PHE A 62 -21.27 4.32 8.19
N ARG A 63 -20.16 5.05 8.33
CA ARG A 63 -19.05 4.68 9.23
C ARG A 63 -19.43 4.71 10.71
N GLU A 64 -20.35 5.59 11.11
CA GLU A 64 -20.79 5.73 12.50
C GLU A 64 -21.81 4.68 12.96
N ARG A 65 -22.31 3.86 12.03
CA ARG A 65 -23.23 2.74 12.32
C ARG A 65 -22.46 1.45 12.60
#